data_AF-A0A412YST8-F1
#
_entry.id   AF-A0A412YST8-F1
#
_cell.length_a   1.000
_cell.length_b   1.000
_cell.length_c   1.000
_cell.angle_alpha   90.00
_cell.angle_beta   90.00
_cell.angle_gamma   90.00
#
_symmetry.space_group_name_H-M   'P 1'
#
loop_
_entity.id
_entity.type
_entity.pdbx_description
1 polymer ?
#
loop_
_entity_poly.entity_id
_entity_poly.type
_entity_poly.pdbx_seq_one_letter_code
_entity_poly.pdbx_strand_id
1 'polypeptide(L)'
;MFKSYTSNDNLLLPPCLGDFIPQNYPVRIVHRIIEQINLEALYRRYSPQGCSAYHPRMMLQILVYAYLRNIYSSRRIEEFCRNDIRFMWLTGNVTPDHNTINRFRSSRLKDVLKTIFATIVKFLVSEGFVSLDVACTDGTKIEADANRYTFVWGKSIHTRISRIAEQLEEIWKYAESVTKQELRDSAPLTYQDITPEKVEKALCQIDDALNGVDADRKMKAKVRRVRKSWPEQLRKYESQGEILDGRNSYSKTDNDATFMRMKEDHMRNGQLKPGYNAQISTNKQFILNYTIHQCAGDTSTYPLHMDDFQSLYGRYPYVSVCDAGYGSEENYLYAFRHGIETFIKYNYFHKEQKRNFRNDPFLSANFYYNEETDGMYCPMGQRMERLSDVRRVTDNGFVQIISRYRARNCKGCQLRCRCHKSRSERIIQVNHCLRKIKERVREKLLSDEGMKYRSQRPQDVEAVFGNLKNNKHFKRFHLRGLKKVEIEFGLLAIAHNLAKVAS
;
A
#
# COMPACT_ATOMS: atom_id res chain seq x y z
N MET A 1 -30.88 51.71 -18.97
CA MET A 1 -32.13 50.92 -18.91
C MET A 1 -31.78 49.57 -18.28
N PHE A 2 -32.38 49.23 -17.15
CA PHE A 2 -32.14 47.94 -16.47
C PHE A 2 -33.16 46.91 -16.92
N LYS A 3 -32.81 45.63 -16.83
CA LYS A 3 -33.79 44.54 -17.00
C LYS A 3 -34.80 44.59 -15.86
N SER A 4 -36.03 44.12 -16.12
CA SER A 4 -37.04 43.92 -15.06
C SER A 4 -36.45 43.10 -13.91
N TYR A 5 -36.65 43.57 -12.68
CA TYR A 5 -36.19 42.92 -11.45
C TYR A 5 -37.41 42.48 -10.65
N THR A 6 -37.89 41.26 -10.91
CA THR A 6 -38.98 40.63 -10.16
C THR A 6 -38.47 39.38 -9.47
N SER A 7 -38.45 39.40 -8.13
CA SER A 7 -37.94 38.32 -7.29
C SER A 7 -39.03 37.36 -6.79
N ASN A 8 -40.31 37.78 -6.83
CA ASN A 8 -41.45 37.07 -6.25
C ASN A 8 -42.58 36.81 -7.27
N ASP A 9 -42.29 36.78 -8.57
CA ASP A 9 -43.29 36.42 -9.57
C ASP A 9 -43.64 34.93 -9.48
N ASN A 10 -44.92 34.62 -9.33
CA ASN A 10 -45.41 33.25 -9.36
C ASN A 10 -45.52 32.78 -10.82
N LEU A 11 -44.88 31.65 -11.14
CA LEU A 11 -45.08 30.97 -12.41
C LEU A 11 -46.46 30.28 -12.43
N LEU A 12 -47.12 30.27 -13.59
CA LEU A 12 -48.44 29.63 -13.76
C LEU A 12 -48.41 28.13 -13.46
N LEU A 13 -47.30 27.45 -13.81
CA LEU A 13 -47.01 26.07 -13.47
C LEU A 13 -45.58 25.96 -12.92
N PRO A 14 -45.33 25.11 -11.91
CA PRO A 14 -43.99 24.92 -11.39
C PRO A 14 -43.11 24.24 -12.46
N PRO A 15 -41.94 24.81 -12.80
CA PRO A 15 -40.99 24.20 -13.71
C PRO A 15 -40.44 22.90 -13.12
N CYS A 16 -40.06 21.95 -13.98
CA CYS A 16 -39.40 20.76 -13.49
C CYS A 16 -37.95 21.08 -13.11
N LEU A 17 -37.40 20.45 -12.06
CA LEU A 17 -36.03 20.73 -11.62
C LEU A 17 -35.00 20.51 -12.73
N GLY A 18 -35.30 19.59 -13.65
CA GLY A 18 -34.46 19.30 -14.81
C GLY A 18 -34.37 20.46 -15.80
N ASP A 19 -35.37 21.32 -15.91
CA ASP A 19 -35.37 22.45 -16.85
C ASP A 19 -34.25 23.45 -16.57
N PHE A 20 -33.85 23.53 -15.30
CA PHE A 20 -32.76 24.40 -14.84
C PHE A 20 -31.37 23.76 -14.97
N ILE A 21 -31.29 22.50 -15.41
CA ILE A 21 -30.04 21.75 -15.51
C ILE A 21 -29.72 21.51 -16.99
N PRO A 22 -28.64 22.11 -17.55
CA PRO A 22 -28.25 21.91 -18.94
C PRO A 22 -28.08 20.43 -19.30
N GLN A 23 -28.39 20.05 -20.56
CA GLN A 23 -28.35 18.65 -21.01
C GLN A 23 -26.94 18.03 -20.97
N ASN A 24 -25.91 18.86 -21.16
CA ASN A 24 -24.51 18.46 -21.09
C ASN A 24 -23.92 18.52 -19.68
N TYR A 25 -24.72 18.82 -18.65
CA TYR A 25 -24.17 18.98 -17.30
C TYR A 25 -23.77 17.62 -16.68
N PRO A 26 -22.62 17.52 -15.96
CA PRO A 26 -22.11 16.24 -15.46
C PRO A 26 -23.08 15.40 -14.61
N VAL A 27 -24.02 16.05 -13.91
CA VAL A 27 -25.05 15.37 -13.10
C VAL A 27 -25.92 14.43 -13.94
N ARG A 28 -26.21 14.79 -15.21
CA ARG A 28 -27.01 13.98 -16.12
C ARG A 28 -26.25 12.74 -16.59
N ILE A 29 -24.94 12.87 -16.77
CA ILE A 29 -24.06 11.74 -17.12
C ILE A 29 -23.99 10.75 -15.96
N VAL A 30 -23.84 11.25 -14.73
CA VAL A 30 -23.88 10.41 -13.52
C VAL A 30 -25.22 9.67 -13.41
N HIS A 31 -26.34 10.38 -13.58
CA HIS A 31 -27.66 9.78 -13.56
C HIS A 31 -27.80 8.70 -14.64
N ARG A 32 -27.58 9.06 -15.92
CA ARG A 32 -27.72 8.14 -17.06
C ARG A 32 -26.91 6.86 -16.89
N ILE A 33 -25.62 6.99 -16.54
CA ILE A 33 -24.74 5.82 -16.39
C ILE A 33 -25.17 4.97 -15.20
N ILE A 34 -25.48 5.57 -14.04
CA ILE A 34 -25.91 4.80 -12.87
C ILE A 34 -27.28 4.13 -13.08
N GLU A 35 -28.16 4.71 -13.91
CA GLU A 35 -29.42 4.09 -14.28
C GLU A 35 -29.24 2.81 -15.12
N GLN A 36 -28.14 2.68 -15.86
CA GLN A 36 -27.88 1.53 -16.72
C GLN A 36 -27.15 0.38 -16.02
N ILE A 37 -26.65 0.60 -14.80
CA ILE A 37 -25.85 -0.39 -14.07
C ILE A 37 -26.74 -1.35 -13.27
N ASN A 38 -26.39 -2.64 -13.29
CA ASN A 38 -26.98 -3.62 -12.41
C ASN A 38 -26.52 -3.41 -10.94
N LEU A 39 -27.49 -3.11 -10.06
CA LEU A 39 -27.26 -2.88 -8.63
C LEU A 39 -27.88 -3.98 -7.75
N GLU A 40 -28.19 -5.15 -8.31
CA GLU A 40 -28.81 -6.27 -7.61
C GLU A 40 -28.06 -6.69 -6.34
N ALA A 41 -26.73 -6.76 -6.40
CA ALA A 41 -25.89 -7.05 -5.23
C ALA A 41 -26.06 -6.03 -4.09
N LEU A 42 -26.37 -4.77 -4.43
CA LEU A 42 -26.65 -3.72 -3.46
C LEU A 42 -28.08 -3.81 -2.94
N TYR A 43 -29.06 -4.12 -3.80
CA TYR A 43 -30.46 -4.27 -3.41
C TYR A 43 -30.67 -5.40 -2.41
N ARG A 44 -29.99 -6.54 -2.58
CA ARG A 44 -30.03 -7.69 -1.65
C ARG A 44 -29.59 -7.38 -0.22
N ARG A 45 -28.94 -6.24 0.02
CA ARG A 45 -28.56 -5.81 1.37
C ARG A 45 -29.66 -5.08 2.13
N TYR A 46 -30.78 -4.80 1.47
CA TYR A 46 -31.93 -4.16 2.08
C TYR A 46 -32.95 -5.22 2.46
N SER A 47 -33.50 -5.09 3.67
CA SER A 47 -34.59 -5.92 4.12
C SER A 47 -35.87 -5.51 3.39
N PRO A 48 -36.71 -6.46 2.95
CA PRO A 48 -38.06 -6.14 2.46
C PRO A 48 -39.00 -5.69 3.59
N GLN A 49 -38.60 -5.88 4.86
CA GLN A 49 -39.38 -5.58 6.05
C GLN A 49 -38.72 -4.47 6.88
N GLY A 50 -39.55 -3.63 7.52
CA GLY A 50 -39.11 -2.55 8.40
C GLY A 50 -39.36 -1.15 7.83
N CYS A 51 -38.71 -0.14 8.41
CA CYS A 51 -38.84 1.26 7.98
C CYS A 51 -38.31 1.44 6.54
N SER A 52 -39.04 2.22 5.73
CA SER A 52 -38.69 2.50 4.34
C SER A 52 -37.30 3.11 4.23
N ALA A 53 -36.43 2.49 3.43
CA ALA A 53 -35.11 3.01 3.14
C ALA A 53 -35.12 3.90 1.89
N TYR A 54 -34.21 4.87 1.84
CA TYR A 54 -33.93 5.60 0.61
C TYR A 54 -33.46 4.67 -0.50
N HIS A 55 -33.85 4.96 -1.74
CA HIS A 55 -33.54 4.11 -2.87
C HIS A 55 -32.01 3.98 -3.07
N PRO A 56 -31.43 2.76 -3.10
CA PRO A 56 -29.97 2.59 -3.10
C PRO A 56 -29.27 3.20 -4.32
N ARG A 57 -29.96 3.24 -5.47
CA ARG A 57 -29.45 3.87 -6.69
C ARG A 57 -29.30 5.39 -6.53
N MET A 58 -30.32 6.03 -5.94
CA MET A 58 -30.30 7.46 -5.64
C MET A 58 -29.17 7.78 -4.66
N MET A 59 -29.01 6.98 -3.61
CA MET A 59 -27.92 7.12 -2.63
C MET A 59 -26.53 6.99 -3.27
N LEU A 60 -26.37 6.08 -4.25
CA LEU A 60 -25.14 5.95 -5.03
C LEU A 60 -24.91 7.17 -5.94
N GLN A 61 -25.95 7.64 -6.64
CA GLN A 61 -25.88 8.80 -7.52
C GLN A 61 -25.40 10.06 -6.78
N ILE A 62 -25.99 10.37 -5.62
CA ILE A 62 -25.59 11.55 -4.84
C ILE A 62 -24.14 11.43 -4.32
N LEU A 63 -23.69 10.23 -3.93
CA LEU A 63 -22.32 10.04 -3.47
C LEU A 63 -21.31 10.20 -4.61
N VAL A 64 -21.56 9.56 -5.76
CA VAL A 64 -20.68 9.66 -6.92
C VAL A 64 -20.63 11.10 -7.43
N TYR A 65 -21.79 11.77 -7.52
CA TYR A 65 -21.85 13.16 -7.95
C TYR A 65 -21.18 14.11 -6.93
N ALA A 66 -21.32 13.87 -5.63
CA ALA A 66 -20.60 14.62 -4.61
C ALA A 66 -19.07 14.50 -4.76
N TYR A 67 -18.56 13.28 -4.95
CA TYR A 67 -17.13 13.04 -5.18
C TYR A 67 -16.65 13.63 -6.52
N LEU A 68 -17.52 13.68 -7.53
CA LEU A 68 -17.25 14.38 -8.79
C LEU A 68 -17.03 15.87 -8.54
N ARG A 69 -17.81 16.47 -7.63
CA ARG A 69 -17.78 17.88 -7.25
C ARG A 69 -16.84 18.22 -6.08
N ASN A 70 -15.99 17.29 -5.64
CA ASN A 70 -15.04 17.44 -4.53
C ASN A 70 -15.72 17.67 -3.16
N ILE A 71 -16.89 17.07 -2.96
CA ILE A 71 -17.66 17.13 -1.71
C ILE A 71 -17.60 15.76 -1.03
N TYR A 72 -16.73 15.61 -0.03
CA TYR A 72 -16.50 14.33 0.65
C TYR A 72 -17.16 14.19 2.02
N SER A 73 -17.52 15.32 2.65
CA SER A 73 -18.18 15.34 3.97
C SER A 73 -19.66 14.99 3.83
N SER A 74 -20.14 13.98 4.56
CA SER A 74 -21.56 13.60 4.53
C SER A 74 -22.50 14.72 4.97
N ARG A 75 -22.07 15.61 5.87
CA ARG A 75 -22.84 16.81 6.27
C ARG A 75 -22.95 17.82 5.15
N ARG A 76 -21.89 18.01 4.37
CA ARG A 76 -21.96 18.86 3.18
C ARG A 76 -22.84 18.21 2.12
N ILE A 77 -22.77 16.90 1.92
CA ILE A 77 -23.67 16.21 0.98
C ILE A 77 -25.13 16.39 1.40
N GLU A 78 -25.46 16.26 2.68
CA GLU A 78 -26.78 16.55 3.23
C GLU A 78 -27.22 18.00 2.94
N GLU A 79 -26.36 18.99 3.19
CA GLU A 79 -26.61 20.40 2.87
C GLU A 79 -26.89 20.62 1.37
N PHE A 80 -26.10 20.00 0.50
CA PHE A 80 -26.30 20.06 -0.95
C PHE A 80 -27.61 19.38 -1.38
N CYS A 81 -28.02 18.28 -0.73
CA CYS A 81 -29.32 17.65 -1.00
C CYS A 81 -30.51 18.58 -0.68
N ARG A 82 -30.34 19.55 0.24
CA ARG A 82 -31.37 20.54 0.57
C ARG A 82 -31.37 21.76 -0.34
N ASN A 83 -30.19 22.20 -0.77
CA ASN A 83 -29.99 23.54 -1.31
C ASN A 83 -29.53 23.58 -2.77
N ASP A 84 -29.07 22.45 -3.34
CA ASP A 84 -28.53 22.40 -4.69
C ASP A 84 -29.48 21.68 -5.64
N ILE A 85 -29.96 22.41 -6.65
CA ILE A 85 -30.92 21.90 -7.64
C ILE A 85 -30.50 20.59 -8.31
N ARG A 86 -29.18 20.35 -8.46
CA ARG A 86 -28.64 19.16 -9.11
C ARG A 86 -28.75 17.95 -8.20
N PHE A 87 -28.54 18.14 -6.90
CA PHE A 87 -28.77 17.09 -5.92
C PHE A 87 -30.27 16.87 -5.70
N MET A 88 -31.06 17.93 -5.60
CA MET A 88 -32.52 17.85 -5.50
C MET A 88 -33.13 17.11 -6.69
N TRP A 89 -32.61 17.32 -7.90
CA TRP A 89 -33.02 16.57 -9.09
C TRP A 89 -32.68 15.09 -9.00
N LEU A 90 -31.46 14.74 -8.54
CA LEU A 90 -31.08 13.33 -8.32
C LEU A 90 -31.92 12.67 -7.23
N THR A 91 -32.27 13.39 -6.16
CA THR A 91 -33.02 12.84 -5.04
C THR A 91 -34.53 12.89 -5.23
N GLY A 92 -35.04 13.64 -6.20
CA GLY A 92 -36.46 13.94 -6.29
C GLY A 92 -36.96 14.70 -5.05
N ASN A 93 -36.21 15.70 -4.59
CA ASN A 93 -36.47 16.53 -3.41
C ASN A 93 -36.43 15.84 -2.04
N VAL A 94 -36.13 14.55 -1.94
CA VAL A 94 -35.88 13.95 -0.61
C VAL A 94 -34.48 14.33 -0.12
N THR A 95 -34.33 14.45 1.21
CA THR A 95 -33.10 14.97 1.82
C THR A 95 -32.53 13.97 2.83
N PRO A 96 -31.73 12.97 2.38
CA PRO A 96 -31.08 12.04 3.28
C PRO A 96 -30.15 12.77 4.25
N ASP A 97 -30.24 12.44 5.54
CA ASP A 97 -29.36 13.01 6.55
C ASP A 97 -27.92 12.45 6.46
N HIS A 98 -26.96 13.14 7.07
CA HIS A 98 -25.55 12.74 7.01
C HIS A 98 -25.26 11.36 7.62
N ASN A 99 -26.05 10.89 8.59
CA ASN A 99 -25.87 9.55 9.18
C ASN A 99 -26.31 8.49 8.18
N THR A 100 -27.43 8.72 7.50
CA THR A 100 -27.92 7.86 6.42
C THR A 100 -26.91 7.78 5.28
N ILE A 101 -26.38 8.92 4.82
CA ILE A 101 -25.33 8.99 3.79
C ILE A 101 -24.07 8.26 4.25
N ASN A 102 -23.61 8.51 5.48
CA ASN A 102 -22.40 7.88 5.99
C ASN A 102 -22.54 6.37 6.23
N ARG A 103 -23.71 5.90 6.66
CA ARG A 103 -24.03 4.47 6.81
C ARG A 103 -24.11 3.78 5.46
N PHE A 104 -24.72 4.42 4.46
CA PHE A 104 -24.72 3.92 3.09
C PHE A 104 -23.28 3.75 2.59
N ARG A 105 -22.48 4.80 2.70
CA ARG A 105 -21.07 4.81 2.30
C ARG A 105 -20.25 3.75 3.04
N SER A 106 -20.23 3.76 4.37
CA SER A 106 -19.30 2.96 5.16
C SER A 106 -19.73 1.51 5.41
N SER A 107 -21.03 1.20 5.28
CA SER A 107 -21.57 -0.13 5.59
C SER A 107 -22.23 -0.79 4.39
N ARG A 108 -23.16 -0.11 3.71
CA ARG A 108 -23.94 -0.75 2.63
C ARG A 108 -23.09 -1.03 1.39
N LEU A 109 -22.15 -0.16 1.05
CA LEU A 109 -21.25 -0.33 -0.11
C LEU A 109 -20.08 -1.31 0.11
N LYS A 110 -19.83 -1.73 1.35
CA LYS A 110 -18.75 -2.66 1.71
C LYS A 110 -18.81 -3.91 0.84
N ASP A 111 -17.70 -4.41 0.30
CA ASP A 111 -17.65 -5.63 -0.54
C ASP A 111 -18.49 -5.59 -1.85
N VAL A 112 -19.27 -4.53 -2.11
CA VAL A 112 -20.14 -4.40 -3.30
C VAL A 112 -19.62 -3.33 -4.26
N LEU A 113 -19.04 -2.24 -3.73
CA LEU A 113 -18.59 -1.12 -4.54
C LEU A 113 -17.61 -1.53 -5.64
N LYS A 114 -16.71 -2.47 -5.32
CA LYS A 114 -15.72 -2.98 -6.25
C LYS A 114 -16.36 -3.60 -7.50
N THR A 115 -17.43 -4.37 -7.31
CA THR A 115 -18.23 -4.96 -8.39
C THR A 115 -18.97 -3.88 -9.20
N ILE A 116 -19.52 -2.87 -8.53
CA ILE A 116 -20.15 -1.72 -9.19
C ILE A 116 -19.12 -0.98 -10.06
N PHE A 117 -17.93 -0.70 -9.51
CA PHE A 117 -16.83 -0.06 -10.24
C PHE A 117 -16.44 -0.88 -11.48
N ALA A 118 -16.23 -2.19 -11.35
CA ALA A 118 -15.90 -3.05 -12.48
C ALA A 118 -17.02 -3.07 -13.54
N THR A 119 -18.28 -3.01 -13.13
CA THR A 119 -19.43 -2.91 -14.05
C THR A 119 -19.41 -1.59 -14.82
N ILE A 120 -19.06 -0.49 -14.16
CA ILE A 120 -18.86 0.82 -14.83
C ILE A 120 -17.73 0.74 -15.84
N VAL A 121 -16.58 0.16 -15.46
CA VAL A 121 -15.46 0.02 -16.40
C VAL A 121 -15.85 -0.85 -17.60
N LYS A 122 -16.56 -1.96 -17.39
CA LYS A 122 -17.09 -2.80 -18.49
C LYS A 122 -18.02 -2.03 -19.42
N PHE A 123 -18.88 -1.17 -18.87
CA PHE A 123 -19.71 -0.26 -19.67
C PHE A 123 -18.84 0.73 -20.47
N LEU A 124 -17.79 1.31 -19.87
CA LEU A 124 -16.87 2.20 -20.59
C LEU A 124 -16.09 1.46 -21.71
N VAL A 125 -15.81 0.17 -21.54
CA VAL A 125 -15.23 -0.68 -22.59
C VAL A 125 -16.24 -0.90 -23.72
N SER A 126 -17.51 -1.22 -23.42
CA SER A 126 -18.53 -1.44 -24.45
C SER A 126 -18.84 -0.20 -25.26
N GLU A 127 -18.77 0.98 -24.63
CA GLU A 127 -18.92 2.28 -25.29
C GLU A 127 -17.64 2.76 -26.00
N GLY A 128 -16.54 1.99 -25.95
CA GLY A 128 -15.29 2.29 -26.66
C GLY A 128 -14.39 3.37 -26.03
N PHE A 129 -14.70 3.84 -24.82
CA PHE A 129 -13.86 4.82 -24.12
C PHE A 129 -12.48 4.25 -23.75
N VAL A 130 -12.42 2.99 -23.34
CA VAL A 130 -11.21 2.35 -22.77
C VAL A 130 -11.02 0.93 -23.28
N SER A 131 -9.78 0.42 -23.19
CA SER A 131 -9.47 -1.00 -23.38
C SER A 131 -8.87 -1.58 -22.09
N LEU A 132 -9.15 -2.86 -21.81
CA LEU A 132 -8.56 -3.64 -20.72
C LEU A 132 -7.24 -4.31 -21.13
N ASP A 133 -6.82 -4.19 -22.39
CA ASP A 133 -5.63 -4.87 -22.91
C ASP A 133 -4.33 -4.25 -22.38
N VAL A 134 -4.31 -2.93 -22.21
CA VAL A 134 -3.12 -2.20 -21.72
C VAL A 134 -3.45 -1.53 -20.40
N ALA A 135 -2.72 -1.91 -19.35
CA ALA A 135 -2.83 -1.32 -18.02
C ALA A 135 -1.52 -0.59 -17.64
N CYS A 136 -1.62 0.73 -17.47
CA CYS A 136 -0.55 1.54 -16.88
C CYS A 136 -0.74 1.59 -15.36
N THR A 137 0.14 0.92 -14.61
CA THR A 137 0.04 0.81 -13.15
C THR A 137 1.02 1.74 -12.45
N ASP A 138 0.54 2.42 -11.42
CA ASP A 138 1.35 3.21 -10.51
C ASP A 138 0.72 3.34 -9.13
N GLY A 139 1.56 3.68 -8.16
CA GLY A 139 1.23 3.80 -6.75
C GLY A 139 1.29 5.24 -6.29
N THR A 140 0.39 5.58 -5.37
CA THR A 140 0.48 6.83 -4.63
C THR A 140 0.15 6.63 -3.17
N LYS A 141 0.90 7.33 -2.32
CA LYS A 141 0.62 7.40 -0.89
C LYS A 141 -0.39 8.52 -0.61
N ILE A 142 -1.38 8.22 0.22
CA ILE A 142 -2.43 9.13 0.66
C ILE A 142 -2.51 9.06 2.19
N GLU A 143 -2.62 10.22 2.83
CA GLU A 143 -2.67 10.32 4.30
C GLU A 143 -3.96 9.67 4.84
N ALA A 144 -3.86 8.94 5.94
CA ALA A 144 -5.03 8.35 6.62
C ALA A 144 -5.76 9.39 7.49
N ASP A 145 -7.02 9.14 7.85
CA ASP A 145 -7.68 9.90 8.92
C ASP A 145 -7.19 9.46 10.31
N ALA A 146 -5.90 9.69 10.58
CA ALA A 146 -5.25 9.24 11.80
C ALA A 146 -4.43 10.35 12.46
N ASN A 147 -4.20 10.23 13.76
CA ASN A 147 -3.33 11.12 14.50
C ASN A 147 -1.86 10.86 14.10
N ARG A 148 -1.16 11.94 13.73
CA ARG A 148 0.23 11.91 13.23
C ARG A 148 1.26 11.55 14.30
N TYR A 149 0.94 11.72 15.59
CA TYR A 149 1.88 11.61 16.69
C TYR A 149 1.74 10.33 17.51
N THR A 150 0.79 9.44 17.18
CA THR A 150 0.51 8.24 17.97
C THR A 150 0.68 6.96 17.14
N PHE A 151 1.76 6.22 17.43
CA PHE A 151 2.11 5.02 16.65
C PHE A 151 2.74 3.92 17.49
N VAL A 152 2.81 2.75 16.87
CA VAL A 152 3.46 1.55 17.38
C VAL A 152 4.38 1.00 16.29
N TRP A 153 5.63 0.72 16.64
CA TRP A 153 6.65 0.15 15.74
C TRP A 153 6.93 -1.30 16.10
N GLY A 154 6.84 -2.21 15.13
CA GLY A 154 7.14 -3.63 15.34
C GLY A 154 8.56 -3.85 15.87
N LYS A 155 9.55 -3.15 15.29
CA LYS A 155 10.93 -3.20 15.77
C LYS A 155 11.08 -2.79 17.24
N SER A 156 10.32 -1.79 17.70
CA SER A 156 10.37 -1.39 19.11
C SER A 156 9.78 -2.46 20.02
N ILE A 157 8.79 -3.22 19.58
CA ILE A 157 8.23 -4.33 20.36
C ILE A 157 9.28 -5.43 20.50
N HIS A 158 9.90 -5.84 19.39
CA HIS A 158 10.98 -6.83 19.40
C HIS A 158 12.11 -6.43 20.34
N THR A 159 12.64 -5.20 20.22
CA THR A 159 13.71 -4.71 21.11
C THR A 159 13.30 -4.72 22.59
N ARG A 160 12.03 -4.42 22.91
CA ARG A 160 11.54 -4.43 24.30
C ARG A 160 11.41 -5.85 24.83
N ILE A 161 10.91 -6.79 24.03
CA ILE A 161 10.82 -8.22 24.40
C ILE A 161 12.23 -8.80 24.60
N SER A 162 13.18 -8.53 23.70
CA SER A 162 14.58 -8.96 23.87
C SER A 162 15.20 -8.41 25.15
N ARG A 163 14.92 -7.14 25.49
CA ARG A 163 15.42 -6.54 26.74
C ARG A 163 14.81 -7.17 27.99
N ILE A 164 13.53 -7.58 27.94
CA ILE A 164 12.89 -8.33 29.02
C ILE A 164 13.56 -9.69 29.18
N ALA A 165 13.90 -10.37 28.06
CA ALA A 165 14.64 -11.64 28.06
C ALA A 165 15.98 -11.51 28.80
N GLU A 166 16.80 -10.54 28.37
CA GLU A 166 18.13 -10.27 28.95
C GLU A 166 18.02 -9.96 30.44
N GLN A 167 17.07 -9.10 30.83
CA GLN A 167 16.88 -8.73 32.24
C GLN A 167 16.37 -9.90 33.09
N LEU A 168 15.54 -10.79 32.53
CA LEU A 168 15.09 -12.00 33.22
C LEU A 168 16.26 -12.95 33.46
N GLU A 169 17.13 -13.13 32.47
CA GLU A 169 18.35 -13.94 32.59
C GLU A 169 19.32 -13.37 33.64
N GLU A 170 19.51 -12.05 33.68
CA GLU A 170 20.32 -11.39 34.73
C GLU A 170 19.75 -11.65 36.13
N ILE A 171 18.43 -11.51 36.29
CA ILE A 171 17.75 -11.74 37.57
C ILE A 171 17.88 -13.21 37.98
N TRP A 172 17.74 -14.14 37.02
CA TRP A 172 17.88 -15.56 37.25
C TRP A 172 19.29 -15.93 37.74
N LYS A 173 20.33 -15.49 37.02
CA LYS A 173 21.74 -15.69 37.41
C LYS A 173 22.05 -15.11 38.79
N TYR A 174 21.49 -13.95 39.12
CA TYR A 174 21.62 -13.37 40.45
C TYR A 174 20.97 -14.27 41.51
N ALA A 175 19.75 -14.74 41.28
CA ALA A 175 19.04 -15.61 42.20
C ALA A 175 19.85 -16.90 42.49
N GLU A 176 20.38 -17.55 41.45
CA GLU A 176 21.26 -18.73 41.57
C GLU A 176 22.51 -18.43 42.41
N SER A 177 23.17 -17.29 42.18
CA SER A 177 24.39 -16.91 42.92
C SER A 177 24.17 -16.74 44.43
N VAL A 178 22.96 -16.34 44.83
CA VAL A 178 22.63 -16.04 46.24
C VAL A 178 22.05 -17.26 46.96
N THR A 179 21.32 -18.14 46.27
CA THR A 179 20.64 -19.28 46.91
C THR A 179 21.50 -20.53 47.08
N LYS A 180 22.67 -20.65 46.40
CA LYS A 180 23.56 -21.84 46.42
C LYS A 180 22.89 -23.20 46.09
N GLN A 181 21.57 -23.22 45.86
CA GLN A 181 20.83 -24.32 45.28
C GLN A 181 20.88 -24.13 43.76
N GLU A 182 21.19 -25.21 43.03
CA GLU A 182 20.80 -25.29 41.64
C GLU A 182 19.28 -25.10 41.61
N LEU A 183 18.78 -24.02 41.01
CA LEU A 183 17.37 -23.87 40.64
C LEU A 183 17.09 -24.94 39.56
N ARG A 184 17.02 -26.21 39.98
CA ARG A 184 16.85 -27.35 39.09
C ARG A 184 15.49 -27.25 38.39
N ASP A 185 15.56 -27.51 37.07
CA ASP A 185 14.47 -27.81 36.14
C ASP A 185 13.80 -26.68 35.34
N SER A 186 14.29 -25.43 35.36
CA SER A 186 13.80 -24.41 34.40
C SER A 186 14.96 -23.69 33.74
N ALA A 187 15.29 -24.05 32.49
CA ALA A 187 16.29 -23.30 31.70
C ALA A 187 15.85 -21.84 31.51
N PRO A 188 16.80 -20.88 31.42
CA PRO A 188 16.47 -19.48 31.16
C PRO A 188 15.71 -19.36 29.83
N LEU A 189 14.55 -18.70 29.88
CA LEU A 189 13.69 -18.50 28.71
C LEU A 189 14.43 -17.69 27.65
N THR A 190 14.61 -18.26 26.46
CA THR A 190 15.16 -17.51 25.33
C THR A 190 14.10 -16.56 24.75
N TYR A 191 14.53 -15.58 23.96
CA TYR A 191 13.62 -14.64 23.28
C TYR A 191 12.46 -15.32 22.54
N GLN A 192 12.67 -16.53 22.00
CA GLN A 192 11.66 -17.29 21.25
C GLN A 192 10.64 -17.98 22.17
N ASP A 193 10.93 -18.11 23.47
CA ASP A 193 10.12 -18.85 24.45
C ASP A 193 9.39 -17.96 25.45
N ILE A 194 9.51 -16.64 25.34
CA ILE A 194 8.91 -15.69 26.28
C ILE A 194 7.41 -15.56 26.01
N THR A 195 6.62 -16.12 26.93
CA THR A 195 5.19 -15.85 27.04
C THR A 195 4.89 -15.19 28.39
N PRO A 196 3.79 -14.42 28.52
CA PRO A 196 3.39 -13.81 29.78
C PRO A 196 3.36 -14.82 30.93
N GLU A 197 2.82 -16.01 30.70
CA GLU A 197 2.64 -17.06 31.71
C GLU A 197 3.99 -17.66 32.15
N LYS A 198 4.90 -17.89 31.20
CA LYS A 198 6.23 -18.42 31.51
C LYS A 198 7.07 -17.42 32.29
N VAL A 199 7.00 -16.14 31.93
CA VAL A 199 7.69 -15.06 32.67
C VAL A 199 7.10 -14.89 34.06
N GLU A 200 5.78 -14.97 34.21
CA GLU A 200 5.12 -14.91 35.51
C GLU A 200 5.56 -16.08 36.41
N LYS A 201 5.58 -17.32 35.88
CA LYS A 201 6.07 -18.49 36.60
C LYS A 201 7.54 -18.37 37.01
N ALA A 202 8.41 -17.96 36.09
CA ALA A 202 9.84 -17.78 36.38
C ALA A 202 10.07 -16.72 37.47
N LEU A 203 9.35 -15.60 37.41
CA LEU A 203 9.45 -14.54 38.42
C LEU A 203 8.86 -14.95 39.77
N CYS A 204 7.82 -15.80 39.80
CA CYS A 204 7.33 -16.40 41.05
C CYS A 204 8.41 -17.28 41.68
N GLN A 205 9.02 -18.19 40.92
CA GLN A 205 10.11 -19.05 41.40
C GLN A 205 11.29 -18.23 41.93
N ILE A 206 11.69 -17.17 41.23
CA ILE A 206 12.77 -16.27 41.67
C ILE A 206 12.38 -15.54 42.97
N ASP A 207 11.17 -15.00 43.06
CA ASP A 207 10.70 -14.28 44.25
C ASP A 207 10.64 -15.21 45.48
N ASP A 208 10.18 -16.44 45.27
CA ASP A 208 10.14 -17.49 46.30
C ASP A 208 11.56 -17.91 46.73
N ALA A 209 12.48 -18.09 45.78
CA ALA A 209 13.87 -18.44 46.06
C ALA A 209 14.63 -17.32 46.81
N LEU A 210 14.28 -16.05 46.56
CA LEU A 210 14.86 -14.90 47.26
C LEU A 210 14.20 -14.63 48.63
N ASN A 211 13.09 -15.29 48.97
CA ASN A 211 12.45 -15.19 50.27
C ASN A 211 13.25 -16.00 51.31
N GLY A 212 13.64 -15.35 52.42
CA GLY A 212 14.41 -15.97 53.49
C GLY A 212 15.95 -15.94 53.35
N VAL A 213 16.48 -15.50 52.20
CA VAL A 213 17.94 -15.37 51.97
C VAL A 213 18.40 -13.92 52.11
N ASP A 214 19.62 -13.68 52.61
CA ASP A 214 20.23 -12.35 52.70
C ASP A 214 20.67 -11.84 51.31
N ALA A 215 19.68 -11.45 50.50
CA ALA A 215 19.86 -10.88 49.17
C ALA A 215 19.65 -9.36 49.17
N ASP A 216 20.27 -8.67 48.22
CA ASP A 216 20.19 -7.21 48.09
C ASP A 216 18.72 -6.74 48.04
N ARG A 217 18.38 -5.83 48.95
CA ARG A 217 17.06 -5.23 49.09
C ARG A 217 16.59 -4.57 47.79
N LYS A 218 17.51 -3.99 47.00
CA LYS A 218 17.18 -3.40 45.69
C LYS A 218 16.74 -4.46 44.68
N MET A 219 17.38 -5.63 44.68
CA MET A 219 17.02 -6.71 43.76
C MET A 219 15.66 -7.33 44.11
N LYS A 220 15.38 -7.59 45.39
CA LYS A 220 14.05 -8.06 45.84
C LYS A 220 12.94 -7.08 45.43
N ALA A 221 13.18 -5.77 45.58
CA ALA A 221 12.23 -4.75 45.14
C ALA A 221 12.06 -4.71 43.61
N LYS A 222 13.13 -4.95 42.85
CA LYS A 222 13.08 -5.06 41.38
C LYS A 222 12.23 -6.26 40.97
N VAL A 223 12.47 -7.45 41.52
CA VAL A 223 11.72 -8.70 41.23
C VAL A 223 10.22 -8.51 41.47
N ARG A 224 9.82 -8.00 42.65
CA ARG A 224 8.40 -7.75 42.96
C ARG A 224 7.73 -6.77 41.99
N ARG A 225 8.46 -5.76 41.52
CA ARG A 225 7.95 -4.78 40.55
C ARG A 225 7.77 -5.42 39.17
N VAL A 226 8.76 -6.19 38.71
CA VAL A 226 8.72 -6.81 37.38
C VAL A 226 7.71 -7.96 37.32
N ARG A 227 7.52 -8.70 38.42
CA ARG A 227 6.50 -9.76 38.57
C ARG A 227 5.09 -9.27 38.22
N LYS A 228 4.75 -8.04 38.59
CA LYS A 228 3.46 -7.43 38.23
C LYS A 228 3.46 -6.79 36.85
N SER A 229 4.53 -6.08 36.48
CA SER A 229 4.54 -5.21 35.29
C SER A 229 4.88 -5.92 33.98
N TRP A 230 5.78 -6.92 33.99
CA TRP A 230 6.21 -7.58 32.76
C TRP A 230 5.10 -8.45 32.12
N PRO A 231 4.31 -9.25 32.86
CA PRO A 231 3.23 -10.02 32.25
C PRO A 231 2.18 -9.13 31.56
N GLU A 232 1.82 -8.00 32.17
CA GLU A 232 0.90 -7.02 31.56
C GLU A 232 1.50 -6.36 30.31
N GLN A 233 2.79 -6.02 30.33
CA GLN A 233 3.49 -5.49 29.17
C GLN A 233 3.59 -6.50 28.03
N LEU A 234 3.84 -7.78 28.34
CA LEU A 234 3.92 -8.84 27.34
C LEU A 234 2.56 -9.09 26.68
N ARG A 235 1.47 -9.19 27.47
CA ARG A 235 0.10 -9.27 26.92
C ARG A 235 -0.23 -8.10 26.00
N LYS A 236 0.21 -6.89 26.38
CA LYS A 236 0.09 -5.71 25.52
C LYS A 236 0.90 -5.87 24.23
N TYR A 237 2.14 -6.34 24.28
CA TYR A 237 2.96 -6.55 23.09
C TYR A 237 2.41 -7.64 22.17
N GLU A 238 1.80 -8.69 22.71
CA GLU A 238 1.09 -9.72 21.93
C GLU A 238 -0.08 -9.11 21.17
N SER A 239 -0.99 -8.39 21.85
CA SER A 239 -2.10 -7.69 21.18
C SER A 239 -1.63 -6.67 20.13
N GLN A 240 -0.48 -6.01 20.38
CA GLN A 240 0.11 -5.10 19.40
C GLN A 240 0.73 -5.85 18.21
N GLY A 241 1.27 -7.04 18.43
CA GLY A 241 1.78 -7.94 17.40
C GLY A 241 0.67 -8.46 16.49
N GLU A 242 -0.47 -8.86 17.06
CA GLU A 242 -1.67 -9.24 16.32
C GLU A 242 -2.17 -8.09 15.44
N ILE A 243 -2.25 -6.88 15.99
CA ILE A 243 -2.62 -5.71 15.19
C ILE A 243 -1.60 -5.43 14.09
N LEU A 244 -0.29 -5.55 14.36
CA LEU A 244 0.73 -5.32 13.34
C LEU A 244 0.57 -6.27 12.16
N ASP A 245 0.23 -7.54 12.39
CA ASP A 245 0.02 -8.54 11.34
C ASP A 245 1.19 -8.57 10.33
N GLY A 246 2.42 -8.66 10.85
CA GLY A 246 3.64 -8.63 10.05
C GLY A 246 4.05 -7.25 9.50
N ARG A 247 3.22 -6.20 9.65
CA ARG A 247 3.56 -4.84 9.21
C ARG A 247 4.65 -4.21 10.09
N ASN A 248 5.36 -3.24 9.53
CA ASN A 248 6.41 -2.51 10.27
C ASN A 248 5.86 -1.58 11.36
N SER A 249 4.67 -1.02 11.15
CA SER A 249 4.03 -0.05 12.06
C SER A 249 2.54 0.07 11.82
N TYR A 250 1.83 0.59 12.84
CA TYR A 250 0.45 1.05 12.70
C TYR A 250 0.15 2.32 13.53
N SER A 251 -0.91 3.04 13.18
CA SER A 251 -1.41 4.19 13.95
C SER A 251 -2.40 3.77 15.03
N LYS A 252 -2.32 4.35 16.24
CA LYS A 252 -3.24 4.00 17.34
C LYS A 252 -4.69 4.44 17.11
N THR A 253 -4.94 5.37 16.19
CA THR A 253 -6.30 5.87 15.90
C THR A 253 -6.93 5.23 14.67
N ASP A 254 -6.09 4.70 13.78
CA ASP A 254 -6.48 3.90 12.62
C ASP A 254 -5.49 2.74 12.51
N ASN A 255 -5.85 1.61 13.13
CA ASN A 255 -4.98 0.45 13.26
C ASN A 255 -4.58 -0.15 11.91
N ASP A 256 -5.32 0.14 10.84
CA ASP A 256 -5.00 -0.33 9.50
C ASP A 256 -4.01 0.61 8.78
N ALA A 257 -3.83 1.84 9.24
CA ALA A 257 -2.91 2.78 8.61
C ALA A 257 -1.46 2.52 9.03
N THR A 258 -0.54 2.52 8.07
CA THR A 258 0.90 2.30 8.29
C THR A 258 1.68 3.58 8.04
N PHE A 259 2.80 3.76 8.73
CA PHE A 259 3.62 4.96 8.54
C PHE A 259 4.41 4.89 7.24
N MET A 260 4.19 5.89 6.40
CA MET A 260 4.81 6.00 5.09
C MET A 260 5.43 7.39 4.92
N ARG A 261 6.54 7.45 4.20
CA ARG A 261 7.16 8.73 3.85
C ARG A 261 6.36 9.41 2.74
N MET A 262 5.68 10.50 3.07
CA MET A 262 4.86 11.31 2.17
C MET A 262 5.72 12.42 1.56
N LYS A 263 5.57 12.67 0.26
CA LYS A 263 6.23 13.78 -0.44
C LYS A 263 5.28 14.98 -0.47
N GLU A 264 5.24 15.78 0.59
CA GLU A 264 4.26 16.88 0.72
C GLU A 264 4.86 18.28 0.77
N ASP A 265 6.10 18.47 1.22
CA ASP A 265 6.64 19.81 1.39
C ASP A 265 7.03 20.48 0.07
N HIS A 266 6.86 21.81 0.00
CA HIS A 266 7.43 22.67 -1.04
C HIS A 266 8.95 22.45 -1.22
N MET A 267 9.64 22.02 -0.16
CA MET A 267 11.07 21.65 -0.15
C MET A 267 11.34 20.15 -0.45
N ARG A 268 10.30 19.34 -0.70
CA ARG A 268 10.34 17.88 -0.94
C ARG A 268 10.99 17.05 0.18
N ASN A 269 11.17 17.62 1.38
CA ASN A 269 11.58 16.87 2.56
C ASN A 269 10.41 15.99 3.01
N GLY A 270 10.41 14.72 2.60
CA GLY A 270 9.26 13.87 2.87
C GLY A 270 9.08 13.61 4.37
N GLN A 271 7.88 13.90 4.90
CA GLN A 271 7.49 13.64 6.29
C GLN A 271 6.92 12.23 6.43
N LEU A 272 7.19 11.58 7.56
CA LEU A 272 6.57 10.30 7.89
C LEU A 272 5.17 10.54 8.47
N LYS A 273 4.14 9.98 7.83
CA LYS A 273 2.74 10.11 8.25
C LYS A 273 2.01 8.76 8.14
N PRO A 274 0.98 8.51 8.95
CA PRO A 274 0.11 7.36 8.74
C PRO A 274 -0.64 7.51 7.42
N GLY A 275 -0.69 6.44 6.63
CA GLY A 275 -1.33 6.47 5.33
C GLY A 275 -1.51 5.09 4.73
N TYR A 276 -2.03 5.10 3.51
CA TYR A 276 -2.18 3.92 2.68
C TYR A 276 -1.52 4.15 1.34
N ASN A 277 -1.07 3.06 0.73
CA ASN A 277 -0.56 3.05 -0.62
C ASN A 277 -1.69 2.64 -1.58
N ALA A 278 -2.24 3.62 -2.29
CA ALA A 278 -3.27 3.40 -3.29
C ALA A 278 -2.61 3.12 -4.65
N GLN A 279 -2.90 1.95 -5.20
CA GLN A 279 -2.44 1.51 -6.52
C GLN A 279 -3.58 1.67 -7.51
N ILE A 280 -3.29 2.17 -8.70
CA ILE A 280 -4.26 2.21 -9.81
C ILE A 280 -3.67 1.62 -11.07
N SER A 281 -4.52 0.96 -11.86
CA SER A 281 -4.25 0.66 -13.26
C SER A 281 -5.09 1.57 -14.13
N THR A 282 -4.49 2.13 -15.17
CA THR A 282 -5.10 3.16 -16.02
C THR A 282 -4.97 2.86 -17.51
N ASN A 283 -5.92 3.37 -18.29
CA ASN A 283 -5.89 3.39 -19.75
C ASN A 283 -6.59 4.66 -20.24
N LYS A 284 -5.91 5.45 -21.09
CA LYS A 284 -6.45 6.72 -21.61
C LYS A 284 -6.92 7.67 -20.49
N GLN A 285 -6.21 7.65 -19.36
CA GLN A 285 -6.48 8.38 -18.12
C GLN A 285 -7.82 8.00 -17.45
N PHE A 286 -8.40 6.84 -17.77
CA PHE A 286 -9.45 6.23 -16.98
C PHE A 286 -8.85 5.20 -16.04
N ILE A 287 -9.43 5.08 -14.85
CA ILE A 287 -9.03 4.07 -13.87
C ILE A 287 -9.73 2.76 -14.23
N LEU A 288 -8.95 1.72 -14.53
CA LEU A 288 -9.40 0.36 -14.80
C LEU A 288 -9.44 -0.50 -13.54
N ASN A 289 -8.50 -0.31 -12.63
CA ASN A 289 -8.48 -0.99 -11.34
C ASN A 289 -7.87 -0.12 -10.25
N TYR A 290 -8.21 -0.38 -8.99
CA TYR A 290 -7.62 0.28 -7.83
C TYR A 290 -7.45 -0.68 -6.66
N THR A 291 -6.38 -0.64 -5.89
CA THR A 291 -6.24 -1.43 -4.65
C THR A 291 -5.56 -0.62 -3.57
N ILE A 292 -5.90 -0.87 -2.30
CA ILE A 292 -5.32 -0.15 -1.15
C ILE A 292 -4.43 -1.10 -0.37
N HIS A 293 -3.18 -0.67 -0.14
CA HIS A 293 -2.17 -1.48 0.53
C HIS A 293 -1.62 -0.78 1.78
N GLN A 294 -1.23 -1.59 2.75
CA GLN A 294 -0.63 -1.14 4.01
C GLN A 294 0.91 -1.14 3.96
N CYS A 295 1.51 -1.51 2.83
CA CYS A 295 2.95 -1.47 2.62
C CYS A 295 3.40 -0.15 1.98
N ALA A 296 4.61 0.30 2.34
CA ALA A 296 5.14 1.59 1.88
C ALA A 296 5.83 1.53 0.50
N GLY A 297 6.17 0.33 0.02
CA GLY A 297 6.82 0.11 -1.27
C GLY A 297 5.84 -0.44 -2.30
N ASP A 298 6.04 -0.09 -3.56
CA ASP A 298 5.14 -0.50 -4.65
C ASP A 298 5.46 -1.91 -5.15
N THR A 299 6.72 -2.36 -5.01
CA THR A 299 7.20 -3.64 -5.54
C THR A 299 6.34 -4.82 -5.14
N SER A 300 5.97 -4.94 -3.85
CA SER A 300 5.22 -6.07 -3.32
C SER A 300 3.73 -6.05 -3.68
N THR A 301 3.21 -4.92 -4.16
CA THR A 301 1.77 -4.76 -4.44
C THR A 301 1.34 -5.33 -5.79
N TYR A 302 2.28 -5.57 -6.70
CA TYR A 302 1.99 -5.93 -8.09
C TYR A 302 1.17 -7.23 -8.24
N PRO A 303 1.55 -8.36 -7.61
CA PRO A 303 0.80 -9.61 -7.76
C PRO A 303 -0.65 -9.45 -7.29
N LEU A 304 -0.82 -8.90 -6.08
CA LEU A 304 -2.14 -8.65 -5.50
C LEU A 304 -3.00 -7.71 -6.36
N HIS A 305 -2.40 -6.67 -6.95
CA HIS A 305 -3.12 -5.74 -7.82
C HIS A 305 -3.57 -6.38 -9.14
N MET A 306 -2.76 -7.28 -9.70
CA MET A 306 -3.07 -8.00 -10.94
C MET A 306 -4.05 -9.15 -10.71
N ASP A 307 -3.96 -9.87 -9.58
CA ASP A 307 -4.96 -10.87 -9.19
C ASP A 307 -6.32 -10.23 -8.95
N ASP A 308 -6.34 -9.06 -8.29
CA ASP A 308 -7.57 -8.28 -8.14
C ASP A 308 -8.13 -7.86 -9.52
N PHE A 309 -7.28 -7.40 -10.45
CA PHE A 309 -7.72 -7.12 -11.83
C PHE A 309 -8.34 -8.36 -12.50
N GLN A 310 -7.69 -9.52 -12.40
CA GLN A 310 -8.20 -10.78 -12.94
C GLN A 310 -9.55 -11.15 -12.32
N SER A 311 -9.73 -10.96 -11.02
CA SER A 311 -10.97 -11.30 -10.33
C SER A 311 -12.17 -10.47 -10.83
N LEU A 312 -11.95 -9.22 -11.25
CA LEU A 312 -13.00 -8.31 -11.72
C LEU A 312 -13.41 -8.60 -13.17
N TYR A 313 -12.43 -8.95 -14.00
CA TYR A 313 -12.58 -9.01 -15.45
C TYR A 313 -12.51 -10.43 -16.03
N GLY A 314 -12.14 -11.44 -15.23
CA GLY A 314 -11.94 -12.82 -15.65
C GLY A 314 -10.68 -13.04 -16.47
N ARG A 315 -9.82 -12.01 -16.59
CA ARG A 315 -8.57 -12.03 -17.38
C ARG A 315 -7.59 -10.98 -16.86
N TYR A 316 -6.30 -11.23 -17.06
CA TYR A 316 -5.24 -10.24 -16.87
C TYR A 316 -5.20 -9.24 -18.06
N PRO A 317 -4.58 -8.06 -17.90
CA PRO A 317 -4.23 -7.23 -19.05
C PRO A 317 -3.21 -7.95 -19.92
N TYR A 318 -3.26 -7.72 -21.24
CA TYR A 318 -2.26 -8.28 -22.16
C TYR A 318 -0.90 -7.60 -21.96
N VAL A 319 -0.91 -6.28 -21.77
CA VAL A 319 0.27 -5.45 -21.53
C VAL A 319 0.15 -4.72 -20.20
N SER A 320 1.20 -4.82 -19.39
CA SER A 320 1.36 -4.09 -18.14
C SER A 320 2.56 -3.15 -18.20
N VAL A 321 2.32 -1.86 -17.93
CA VAL A 321 3.33 -0.79 -18.01
C VAL A 321 3.48 -0.16 -16.64
N CYS A 322 4.66 -0.30 -16.03
CA CYS A 322 4.91 0.21 -14.67
C CYS A 322 6.23 0.99 -14.57
N ASP A 323 6.38 1.72 -13.47
CA ASP A 323 7.62 2.43 -13.16
C ASP A 323 8.73 1.50 -12.67
N ALA A 324 9.87 2.08 -12.27
CA ALA A 324 11.02 1.31 -11.81
C ALA A 324 10.82 0.63 -10.45
N GLY A 325 9.85 1.09 -9.65
CA GLY A 325 9.50 0.54 -8.35
C GLY A 325 8.92 -0.88 -8.44
N TYR A 326 8.32 -1.25 -9.56
CA TYR A 326 7.79 -2.61 -9.77
C TYR A 326 8.80 -3.59 -10.37
N GLY A 327 9.99 -3.12 -10.78
CA GLY A 327 11.00 -3.95 -11.45
C GLY A 327 11.74 -4.89 -10.51
N SER A 328 11.13 -6.01 -10.16
CA SER A 328 11.70 -7.09 -9.35
C SER A 328 11.62 -8.44 -10.06
N GLU A 329 12.52 -9.37 -9.71
CA GLU A 329 12.49 -10.75 -10.22
C GLU A 329 11.12 -11.41 -10.01
N GLU A 330 10.58 -11.25 -8.81
CA GLU A 330 9.26 -11.76 -8.41
C GLU A 330 8.17 -11.28 -9.38
N ASN A 331 8.11 -9.97 -9.66
CA ASN A 331 7.06 -9.39 -10.51
C ASN A 331 7.20 -9.80 -11.97
N TYR A 332 8.43 -9.87 -12.50
CA TYR A 332 8.65 -10.33 -13.87
C TYR A 332 8.26 -11.81 -14.03
N LEU A 333 8.63 -12.66 -13.07
CA LEU A 333 8.28 -14.08 -13.11
C LEU A 333 6.78 -14.32 -12.89
N TYR A 334 6.15 -13.54 -12.00
CA TYR A 334 4.70 -13.55 -11.83
C TYR A 334 4.00 -13.17 -13.14
N ALA A 335 4.37 -12.04 -13.75
CA ALA A 335 3.79 -11.58 -15.01
C ALA A 335 3.96 -12.62 -16.13
N PHE A 336 5.16 -13.20 -16.26
CA PHE A 336 5.44 -14.25 -17.23
C PHE A 336 4.55 -15.49 -17.04
N ARG A 337 4.36 -15.96 -15.80
CA ARG A 337 3.49 -17.11 -15.49
C ARG A 337 2.02 -16.87 -15.85
N HIS A 338 1.58 -15.62 -15.77
CA HIS A 338 0.20 -15.22 -16.07
C HIS A 338 0.01 -14.72 -17.52
N GLY A 339 1.03 -14.83 -18.37
CA GLY A 339 0.95 -14.42 -19.77
C GLY A 339 0.84 -12.90 -19.99
N ILE A 340 1.31 -12.11 -19.01
CA ILE A 340 1.29 -10.65 -19.07
C ILE A 340 2.57 -10.15 -19.70
N GLU A 341 2.47 -9.45 -20.83
CA GLU A 341 3.59 -8.78 -21.47
C GLU A 341 3.96 -7.52 -20.66
N THR A 342 5.24 -7.37 -20.31
CA THR A 342 5.66 -6.33 -19.36
C THR A 342 6.58 -5.28 -19.98
N PHE A 343 6.23 -4.02 -19.76
CA PHE A 343 7.08 -2.85 -19.98
C PHE A 343 7.36 -2.16 -18.65
N ILE A 344 7.92 -2.92 -17.72
CA ILE A 344 8.25 -2.49 -16.36
C ILE A 344 9.72 -2.08 -16.33
N LYS A 345 10.02 -0.86 -15.88
CA LYS A 345 11.40 -0.41 -15.69
C LYS A 345 12.01 -1.13 -14.50
N TYR A 346 13.33 -1.25 -14.47
CA TYR A 346 14.08 -1.58 -13.24
C TYR A 346 14.91 -0.38 -12.77
N ASN A 347 15.23 -0.33 -11.48
CA ASN A 347 15.86 0.80 -10.79
C ASN A 347 17.07 1.46 -11.49
N TYR A 348 17.87 0.68 -12.24
CA TYR A 348 19.08 1.17 -12.91
C TYR A 348 18.92 1.40 -14.41
N PHE A 349 17.74 1.14 -15.00
CA PHE A 349 17.50 1.16 -16.45
C PHE A 349 17.97 2.46 -17.14
N HIS A 350 17.66 3.63 -16.57
CA HIS A 350 18.13 4.91 -17.13
C HIS A 350 19.61 5.19 -16.84
N LYS A 351 20.11 4.73 -15.68
CA LYS A 351 21.50 4.98 -15.27
C LYS A 351 22.47 4.21 -16.14
N GLU A 352 22.18 2.94 -16.43
CA GLU A 352 23.02 2.08 -17.28
C GLU A 352 23.06 2.51 -18.75
N GLN A 353 22.21 3.44 -19.18
CA GLN A 353 22.29 4.00 -20.53
C GLN A 353 23.33 5.12 -20.63
N LYS A 354 23.72 5.72 -19.51
CA LYS A 354 24.70 6.81 -19.50
C LYS A 354 26.12 6.27 -19.72
N ARG A 355 26.91 6.99 -20.52
CA ARG A 355 28.31 6.63 -20.85
C ARG A 355 29.16 6.38 -19.62
N ASN A 356 29.01 7.19 -18.58
CA ASN A 356 29.76 7.05 -17.33
C ASN A 356 29.44 5.74 -16.59
N PHE A 357 28.20 5.24 -16.63
CA PHE A 357 27.85 3.96 -16.01
C PHE A 357 28.33 2.79 -16.87
N ARG A 358 28.10 2.83 -18.20
CA ARG A 358 28.52 1.75 -19.12
C ARG A 358 30.02 1.53 -19.11
N ASN A 359 30.78 2.63 -19.04
CA ASN A 359 32.23 2.58 -19.15
C ASN A 359 32.93 2.54 -17.79
N ASP A 360 32.21 2.50 -16.67
CA ASP A 360 32.83 2.35 -15.35
C ASP A 360 33.21 0.88 -15.15
N PRO A 361 34.51 0.53 -15.22
CA PRO A 361 34.93 -0.85 -15.08
C PRO A 361 34.71 -1.33 -13.65
N PHE A 362 34.64 -0.45 -12.64
CA PHE A 362 34.57 -0.82 -11.23
C PHE A 362 33.16 -1.20 -10.74
N LEU A 363 32.12 -0.95 -11.55
CA LEU A 363 30.76 -1.39 -11.27
C LEU A 363 30.60 -2.89 -11.47
N SER A 364 30.17 -3.60 -10.43
CA SER A 364 29.97 -5.06 -10.50
C SER A 364 28.90 -5.48 -11.53
N ALA A 365 28.00 -4.57 -11.90
CA ALA A 365 27.02 -4.81 -12.96
C ALA A 365 27.67 -5.00 -14.34
N ASN A 366 28.85 -4.40 -14.56
CA ASN A 366 29.59 -4.47 -15.83
C ASN A 366 30.61 -5.62 -15.86
N PHE A 367 30.73 -6.40 -14.77
CA PHE A 367 31.65 -7.52 -14.74
C PHE A 367 31.16 -8.64 -15.68
N TYR A 368 32.11 -9.19 -16.42
CA TYR A 368 31.88 -10.33 -17.29
C TYR A 368 31.61 -11.59 -16.45
N TYR A 369 30.56 -12.32 -16.81
CA TYR A 369 30.25 -13.63 -16.27
C TYR A 369 30.52 -14.66 -17.35
N ASN A 370 31.33 -15.67 -17.03
CA ASN A 370 31.55 -16.82 -17.90
C ASN A 370 30.71 -17.99 -17.37
N GLU A 371 29.75 -18.45 -18.17
CA GLU A 371 28.84 -19.54 -17.78
C GLU A 371 29.56 -20.90 -17.68
N GLU A 372 30.55 -21.18 -18.54
CA GLU A 372 31.29 -22.46 -18.57
C GLU A 372 32.15 -22.66 -17.32
N THR A 373 32.80 -21.59 -16.86
CA THR A 373 33.71 -21.63 -15.70
C THR A 373 33.05 -21.20 -14.40
N ASP A 374 31.75 -20.88 -14.44
CA ASP A 374 30.95 -20.27 -13.37
C ASP A 374 31.75 -19.21 -12.59
N GLY A 375 32.31 -18.25 -13.33
CA GLY A 375 33.27 -17.28 -12.82
C GLY A 375 32.93 -15.85 -13.24
N MET A 376 33.04 -14.92 -12.30
CA MET A 376 32.95 -13.48 -12.56
C MET A 376 34.36 -12.90 -12.73
N TYR A 377 34.55 -11.92 -13.60
CA TYR A 377 35.87 -11.32 -13.83
C TYR A 377 35.89 -9.87 -13.37
N CYS A 378 36.88 -9.52 -12.54
CA CYS A 378 37.06 -8.16 -12.04
C CYS A 378 37.77 -7.27 -13.09
N PRO A 379 37.88 -5.96 -12.84
CA PRO A 379 38.50 -5.01 -13.78
C PRO A 379 39.97 -5.29 -14.11
N MET A 380 40.68 -5.97 -13.19
CA MET A 380 42.07 -6.41 -13.36
C MET A 380 42.18 -7.69 -14.21
N GLY A 381 41.06 -8.24 -14.69
CA GLY A 381 41.02 -9.53 -15.40
C GLY A 381 41.09 -10.74 -14.48
N GLN A 382 41.11 -10.55 -13.15
CA GLN A 382 41.15 -11.64 -12.20
C GLN A 382 39.81 -12.37 -12.10
N ARG A 383 39.84 -13.69 -12.18
CA ARG A 383 38.68 -14.57 -11.90
C ARG A 383 38.30 -14.51 -10.42
N MET A 384 37.01 -14.30 -10.17
CA MET A 384 36.35 -14.34 -8.88
C MET A 384 35.64 -15.68 -8.73
N GLU A 385 35.91 -16.39 -7.65
CA GLU A 385 35.35 -17.72 -7.38
C GLU A 385 33.99 -17.63 -6.72
N ARG A 386 33.07 -18.51 -7.12
CA ARG A 386 31.79 -18.69 -6.43
C ARG A 386 32.05 -19.28 -5.04
N LEU A 387 31.54 -18.60 -4.01
CA LEU A 387 31.66 -19.04 -2.62
C LEU A 387 30.48 -19.90 -2.21
N SER A 388 29.29 -19.31 -2.26
CA SER A 388 28.06 -19.95 -1.83
C SER A 388 26.87 -19.18 -2.42
N ASP A 389 25.73 -19.86 -2.45
CA ASP A 389 24.47 -19.21 -2.69
C ASP A 389 23.82 -18.80 -1.38
N VAL A 390 23.14 -17.67 -1.40
CA VAL A 390 22.33 -17.17 -0.29
C VAL A 390 20.90 -17.12 -0.77
N ARG A 391 20.01 -17.79 -0.02
CA ARG A 391 18.57 -17.66 -0.21
C ARG A 391 18.11 -16.38 0.45
N ARG A 392 17.49 -15.49 -0.32
CA ARG A 392 16.89 -14.25 0.19
C ARG A 392 15.40 -14.30 -0.05
N VAL A 393 14.62 -14.12 1.00
CA VAL A 393 13.16 -14.09 0.94
C VAL A 393 12.71 -12.63 0.83
N THR A 394 11.84 -12.33 -0.13
CA THR A 394 11.19 -11.00 -0.23
C THR A 394 10.09 -10.86 0.81
N ASP A 395 9.56 -9.65 0.98
CA ASP A 395 8.45 -9.37 1.91
C ASP A 395 7.19 -10.22 1.59
N ASN A 396 7.03 -10.63 0.33
CA ASN A 396 5.94 -11.49 -0.14
C ASN A 396 6.24 -12.99 -0.02
N GLY A 397 7.38 -13.37 0.56
CA GLY A 397 7.78 -14.78 0.68
C GLY A 397 8.49 -15.36 -0.56
N PHE A 398 8.77 -14.56 -1.60
CA PHE A 398 9.44 -15.06 -2.79
C PHE A 398 10.93 -15.33 -2.51
N VAL A 399 11.40 -16.54 -2.85
CA VAL A 399 12.77 -16.96 -2.61
C VAL A 399 13.64 -16.64 -3.83
N GLN A 400 14.61 -15.75 -3.63
CA GLN A 400 15.65 -15.42 -4.60
C GLN A 400 16.95 -16.15 -4.27
N ILE A 401 17.65 -16.61 -5.29
CA ILE A 401 18.98 -17.19 -5.17
C ILE A 401 20.01 -16.13 -5.54
N ILE A 402 20.88 -15.79 -4.60
CA ILE A 402 21.96 -14.82 -4.79
C ILE A 402 23.29 -15.53 -4.66
N SER A 403 24.03 -15.62 -5.76
CA SER A 403 25.37 -16.21 -5.79
C SER A 403 26.42 -15.19 -5.36
N ARG A 404 27.31 -15.60 -4.45
CA ARG A 404 28.41 -14.76 -3.96
C ARG A 404 29.70 -15.12 -4.65
N TYR A 405 30.41 -14.13 -5.19
CA TYR A 405 31.71 -14.31 -5.82
C TYR A 405 32.78 -13.52 -5.09
N ARG A 406 33.96 -14.13 -4.85
CA ARG A 406 35.09 -13.52 -4.14
C ARG A 406 36.32 -13.44 -5.03
N ALA A 407 36.96 -12.28 -5.08
CA ALA A 407 38.28 -12.13 -5.68
C ALA A 407 39.36 -12.81 -4.81
N ARG A 408 40.45 -13.30 -5.41
CA ARG A 408 41.51 -13.99 -4.63
C ARG A 408 42.60 -13.03 -4.09
N ASN A 409 42.97 -11.99 -4.85
CA ASN A 409 44.22 -11.24 -4.70
C ASN A 409 44.02 -9.71 -4.80
N CYS A 410 43.08 -9.15 -4.05
CA CYS A 410 42.90 -7.70 -3.95
C CYS A 410 43.99 -7.06 -3.08
N LYS A 411 44.68 -7.82 -2.21
CA LYS A 411 45.84 -7.32 -1.46
C LYS A 411 47.02 -7.09 -2.42
N GLY A 412 47.41 -5.84 -2.62
CA GLY A 412 48.44 -5.43 -3.58
C GLY A 412 47.95 -5.12 -5.00
N CYS A 413 46.64 -5.22 -5.28
CA CYS A 413 46.09 -4.84 -6.58
C CYS A 413 46.21 -3.33 -6.81
N GLN A 414 46.84 -2.93 -7.92
CA GLN A 414 47.04 -1.52 -8.30
C GLN A 414 45.72 -0.75 -8.48
N LEU A 415 44.65 -1.47 -8.85
CA LEU A 415 43.32 -0.89 -9.06
C LEU A 415 42.46 -0.84 -7.78
N ARG A 416 42.95 -1.33 -6.64
CA ARG A 416 42.17 -1.50 -5.40
C ARG A 416 41.52 -0.19 -4.92
N CYS A 417 42.29 0.90 -4.91
CA CYS A 417 41.87 2.20 -4.39
C CYS A 417 40.61 2.75 -5.08
N ARG A 418 40.42 2.44 -6.36
CA ARG A 418 39.23 2.81 -7.16
C ARG A 418 38.17 1.70 -7.22
N CYS A 419 38.53 0.46 -6.88
CA CYS A 419 37.69 -0.72 -7.02
C CYS A 419 36.74 -0.97 -5.84
N HIS A 420 37.24 -0.98 -4.60
CA HIS A 420 36.41 -1.17 -3.40
C HIS A 420 37.14 -0.72 -2.11
N LYS A 421 36.37 -0.41 -1.05
CA LYS A 421 36.91 0.10 0.24
C LYS A 421 37.11 -0.98 1.32
N SER A 422 36.81 -2.25 1.04
CA SER A 422 36.93 -3.33 2.03
C SER A 422 38.39 -3.58 2.43
N ARG A 423 38.61 -3.98 3.69
CA ARG A 423 39.91 -4.49 4.18
C ARG A 423 40.22 -5.88 3.64
N SER A 424 39.19 -6.70 3.41
CA SER A 424 39.28 -8.03 2.82
C SER A 424 39.12 -8.00 1.29
N GLU A 425 39.23 -9.17 0.66
CA GLU A 425 38.92 -9.40 -0.74
C GLU A 425 37.53 -8.89 -1.15
N ARG A 426 37.40 -8.39 -2.38
CA ARG A 426 36.11 -7.94 -2.91
C ARG A 426 35.16 -9.11 -3.05
N ILE A 427 33.99 -9.00 -2.42
CA ILE A 427 32.87 -9.93 -2.60
C ILE A 427 31.76 -9.21 -3.36
N ILE A 428 31.21 -9.85 -4.39
CA ILE A 428 30.04 -9.37 -5.11
C ILE A 428 28.90 -10.37 -4.99
N GLN A 429 27.68 -9.86 -5.08
CA GLN A 429 26.45 -10.63 -5.04
C GLN A 429 25.75 -10.48 -6.38
N VAL A 430 25.44 -11.60 -7.02
CA VAL A 430 24.81 -11.63 -8.33
C VAL A 430 23.56 -12.49 -8.26
N ASN A 431 22.46 -11.92 -8.74
CA ASN A 431 21.23 -12.67 -9.00
C ASN A 431 21.17 -12.95 -10.50
N HIS A 432 21.52 -14.17 -10.90
CA HIS A 432 21.64 -14.57 -12.30
C HIS A 432 20.29 -14.61 -13.01
N CYS A 433 19.23 -15.06 -12.33
CA CYS A 433 17.87 -15.07 -12.85
C CYS A 433 17.44 -13.64 -13.23
N LEU A 434 17.54 -12.71 -12.28
CA LEU A 434 17.21 -11.31 -12.52
C LEU A 434 18.11 -10.64 -13.57
N ARG A 435 19.39 -11.04 -13.68
CA ARG A 435 20.30 -10.52 -14.71
C ARG A 435 19.81 -10.91 -16.11
N LYS A 436 19.50 -12.19 -16.34
CA LYS A 436 18.94 -12.69 -17.62
C LYS A 436 17.59 -12.03 -17.96
N ILE A 437 16.72 -11.87 -16.96
CA ILE A 437 15.43 -11.17 -17.13
C ILE A 437 15.67 -9.72 -17.56
N LYS A 438 16.59 -9.00 -16.89
CA LYS A 438 16.88 -7.59 -17.21
C LYS A 438 17.42 -7.40 -18.62
N GLU A 439 18.21 -8.33 -19.14
CA GLU A 439 18.70 -8.29 -20.52
C GLU A 439 17.53 -8.29 -21.51
N ARG A 440 16.59 -9.23 -21.37
CA ARG A 440 15.36 -9.29 -22.19
C ARG A 440 14.47 -8.05 -22.02
N VAL A 441 14.26 -7.63 -20.77
CA VAL A 441 13.45 -6.43 -20.46
C VAL A 441 14.09 -5.18 -21.05
N ARG A 442 15.42 -5.07 -21.07
CA ARG A 442 16.14 -3.95 -21.67
C ARG A 442 15.86 -3.85 -23.17
N GLU A 443 15.97 -4.97 -23.89
CA GLU A 443 15.67 -5.05 -25.33
C GLU A 443 14.23 -4.61 -25.59
N LYS A 444 13.25 -5.17 -24.84
CA LYS A 444 11.84 -4.77 -24.94
C LYS A 444 11.62 -3.28 -24.67
N LEU A 445 12.21 -2.73 -23.61
CA LEU A 445 12.07 -1.31 -23.25
C LEU A 445 12.76 -0.34 -24.23
N LEU A 446 13.71 -0.82 -25.04
CA LEU A 446 14.40 -0.05 -26.08
C LEU A 446 13.80 -0.25 -27.47
N SER A 447 12.87 -1.18 -27.65
CA SER A 447 12.07 -1.31 -28.88
C SER A 447 11.15 -0.10 -29.10
N ASP A 448 10.64 0.06 -30.32
CA ASP A 448 9.69 1.12 -30.68
C ASP A 448 8.41 1.07 -29.83
N GLU A 449 7.88 -0.13 -29.59
CA GLU A 449 6.74 -0.33 -28.69
C GLU A 449 7.07 0.06 -27.26
N GLY A 450 8.24 -0.34 -26.76
CA GLY A 450 8.70 0.03 -25.43
C GLY A 450 8.86 1.52 -25.26
N MET A 451 9.38 2.22 -26.27
CA MET A 451 9.49 3.68 -26.28
C MET A 451 8.12 4.35 -26.26
N LYS A 452 7.14 3.83 -27.03
CA LYS A 452 5.76 4.31 -27.04
C LYS A 452 5.11 4.17 -25.66
N TYR A 453 5.07 2.97 -25.09
CA TYR A 453 4.44 2.72 -23.78
C TYR A 453 5.10 3.53 -22.66
N ARG A 454 6.44 3.61 -22.66
CA ARG A 454 7.18 4.40 -21.66
C ARG A 454 6.87 5.89 -21.72
N SER A 455 6.57 6.42 -22.91
CA SER A 455 6.26 7.83 -23.13
C SER A 455 4.80 8.14 -22.83
N GLN A 456 3.90 7.18 -23.06
CA GLN A 456 2.47 7.29 -22.76
C GLN A 456 2.18 7.17 -21.26
N ARG A 457 2.85 6.26 -20.54
CA ARG A 457 2.57 5.97 -19.12
C ARG A 457 2.52 7.22 -18.22
N PRO A 458 3.49 8.17 -18.26
CA PRO A 458 3.42 9.38 -17.44
C PRO A 458 2.19 10.24 -17.76
N GLN A 459 1.80 10.32 -19.03
CA GLN A 459 0.62 11.07 -19.45
C GLN A 459 -0.68 10.39 -18.98
N ASP A 460 -0.67 9.07 -18.82
CA ASP A 460 -1.83 8.30 -18.39
C ASP A 460 -2.00 8.40 -16.86
N VAL A 461 -1.12 7.72 -16.11
CA VAL A 461 -1.32 7.51 -14.67
C VAL A 461 -0.98 8.72 -13.81
N GLU A 462 0.05 9.51 -14.17
CA GLU A 462 0.46 10.67 -13.37
C GLU A 462 -0.55 11.81 -13.52
N ALA A 463 -1.20 11.93 -14.68
CA ALA A 463 -2.31 12.87 -14.88
C ALA A 463 -3.50 12.53 -13.99
N VAL A 464 -3.83 11.24 -13.84
CA VAL A 464 -4.89 10.78 -12.93
C VAL A 464 -4.55 11.16 -11.50
N PHE A 465 -3.37 10.81 -10.99
CA PHE A 465 -2.97 11.18 -9.63
C PHE A 465 -2.84 12.69 -9.42
N GLY A 466 -2.36 13.42 -10.42
CA GLY A 466 -2.33 14.89 -10.42
C GLY A 466 -3.74 15.47 -10.26
N ASN A 467 -4.71 14.95 -11.02
CA ASN A 467 -6.11 15.34 -10.91
C ASN A 467 -6.69 15.01 -9.52
N LEU A 468 -6.47 13.79 -9.02
CA LEU A 468 -6.98 13.36 -7.71
C LEU A 468 -6.42 14.23 -6.56
N LYS A 469 -5.12 14.53 -6.56
CA LYS A 469 -4.47 15.26 -5.45
C LYS A 469 -4.61 16.76 -5.55
N ASN A 470 -4.51 17.33 -6.74
CA ASN A 470 -4.43 18.79 -6.93
C ASN A 470 -5.79 19.39 -7.28
N ASN A 471 -6.51 18.86 -8.27
CA ASN A 471 -7.79 19.42 -8.70
C ASN A 471 -8.95 18.94 -7.83
N LYS A 472 -8.91 17.67 -7.40
CA LYS A 472 -9.91 17.09 -6.50
C LYS A 472 -9.61 17.31 -5.03
N HIS A 473 -8.44 17.86 -4.70
CA HIS A 473 -7.97 18.10 -3.33
C HIS A 473 -8.01 16.86 -2.42
N PHE A 474 -7.95 15.65 -3.00
CA PHE A 474 -8.02 14.41 -2.25
C PHE A 474 -6.61 13.99 -1.79
N LYS A 475 -6.15 14.58 -0.69
CA LYS A 475 -4.82 14.34 -0.10
C LYS A 475 -4.86 13.45 1.14
N ARG A 476 -6.04 13.28 1.74
CA ARG A 476 -6.28 12.52 2.97
C ARG A 476 -7.61 11.80 2.87
N PHE A 477 -7.66 10.57 3.37
CA PHE A 477 -8.92 9.83 3.55
C PHE A 477 -9.78 10.45 4.65
N HIS A 478 -11.09 10.29 4.56
CA HIS A 478 -12.04 10.71 5.59
C HIS A 478 -12.63 9.51 6.36
N LEU A 479 -12.43 8.29 5.85
CA LEU A 479 -12.80 7.06 6.53
C LEU A 479 -11.58 6.35 7.12
N ARG A 480 -11.82 5.58 8.19
CA ARG A 480 -10.78 4.79 8.90
C ARG A 480 -10.99 3.31 8.70
N GLY A 481 -9.89 2.57 8.63
CA GLY A 481 -9.89 1.14 8.40
C GLY A 481 -9.89 0.79 6.91
N LEU A 482 -9.15 -0.26 6.56
CA LEU A 482 -8.79 -0.62 5.19
C LEU A 482 -10.01 -0.76 4.28
N LYS A 483 -11.05 -1.48 4.73
CA LYS A 483 -12.28 -1.70 3.97
C LYS A 483 -13.04 -0.41 3.67
N LYS A 484 -13.05 0.56 4.60
CA LYS A 484 -13.77 1.83 4.39
C LYS A 484 -12.96 2.77 3.49
N VAL A 485 -11.63 2.77 3.65
CA VAL A 485 -10.70 3.49 2.79
C VAL A 485 -10.80 3.01 1.33
N GLU A 486 -10.93 1.69 1.12
CA GLU A 486 -11.15 1.11 -0.19
C GLU A 486 -12.47 1.59 -0.83
N ILE A 487 -13.55 1.65 -0.06
CA ILE A 487 -14.82 2.20 -0.54
C ILE A 487 -14.65 3.67 -0.96
N GLU A 488 -14.00 4.46 -0.11
CA GLU A 488 -13.80 5.88 -0.35
C GLU A 488 -12.98 6.13 -1.62
N PHE A 489 -11.91 5.36 -1.82
CA PHE A 489 -11.10 5.45 -3.04
C PHE A 489 -11.87 4.95 -4.27
N GLY A 490 -12.70 3.92 -4.12
CA GLY A 490 -13.56 3.43 -5.21
C GLY A 490 -14.57 4.48 -5.67
N LEU A 491 -15.21 5.20 -4.74
CA LEU A 491 -16.12 6.30 -5.08
C LEU A 491 -15.38 7.41 -5.82
N LEU A 492 -14.15 7.72 -5.40
CA LEU A 492 -13.29 8.69 -6.07
C LEU A 492 -12.91 8.22 -7.48
N ALA A 493 -12.62 6.93 -7.67
CA ALA A 493 -12.28 6.35 -8.96
C ALA A 493 -13.48 6.36 -9.94
N ILE A 494 -14.67 5.98 -9.45
CA ILE A 494 -15.91 6.10 -10.23
C ILE A 494 -16.14 7.57 -10.63
N ALA A 495 -16.08 8.48 -9.66
CA ALA A 495 -16.30 9.91 -9.93
C ALA A 495 -15.28 10.49 -10.91
N HIS A 496 -14.02 10.03 -10.87
CA HIS A 496 -12.99 10.40 -11.83
C HIS A 496 -13.36 9.93 -13.24
N ASN A 497 -13.70 8.65 -13.41
CA ASN A 497 -14.08 8.09 -14.70
C ASN A 497 -15.32 8.77 -15.29
N LEU A 498 -16.35 9.04 -14.48
CA LEU A 498 -17.56 9.71 -14.98
C LEU A 498 -17.31 11.19 -15.32
N ALA A 499 -16.44 11.88 -14.58
CA ALA A 499 -16.02 13.24 -14.93
C ALA A 499 -15.29 13.27 -16.28
N LYS A 500 -14.51 12.23 -16.57
CA LYS A 500 -13.81 12.00 -17.84
C LYS A 500 -14.75 11.72 -19.02
N VAL A 501 -15.87 11.05 -18.79
CA VAL A 501 -16.92 10.90 -19.82
C VAL A 501 -17.63 12.24 -20.09
N ALA A 502 -17.69 13.11 -19.07
CA ALA A 502 -18.34 14.41 -19.16
C ALA A 502 -17.47 15.53 -19.75
N SER A 503 -16.17 15.30 -19.91
CA SER A 503 -15.17 16.29 -20.33
C SER A 503 -14.95 16.35 -21.82
#